data_AF-A0A6I9MWV1-F1
#
_entry.id   AF-A0A6I9MWV1-F1
#
_cell.length_a   1.000
_cell.length_b   1.000
_cell.length_c   1.000
_cell.angle_alpha   90.00
_cell.angle_beta   90.00
_cell.angle_gamma   90.00
#
_symmetry.space_group_name_H-M   'P 1'
#
loop_
_entity.id
_entity.type
_entity.pdbx_description
1 polymer ?
#
loop_
_entity_poly.entity_id
_entity_poly.type
_entity_poly.pdbx_seq_one_letter_code
_entity_poly.pdbx_strand_id
1 'polypeptide(L)'
;MREQIPWTLIDFYDNQPCINLIEAKMGILDLLDEECKMPKGTDDSWAQKLYNTHLKTCSLFEKPRMSNRAFIIEHFADKVEYQCDAFLEKNKDTVNQDQVNVLKASKVRSKGTLLHYIYS
;
A
#
# COMPACT_ATOMS: atom_id res chain seq x y z
N MET A 1 -30.87 -4.75 -24.75
CA MET A 1 -31.71 -5.93 -25.02
C MET A 1 -31.14 -7.06 -24.16
N ARG A 2 -31.85 -7.51 -23.12
CA ARG A 2 -31.43 -8.68 -22.32
C ARG A 2 -31.96 -9.93 -23.02
N GLU A 3 -31.13 -10.96 -23.16
CA GLU A 3 -31.53 -12.22 -23.79
C GLU A 3 -32.66 -12.86 -22.98
N GLN A 4 -33.67 -13.43 -23.64
CA GLN A 4 -34.86 -14.05 -23.02
C GLN A 4 -34.56 -15.43 -22.42
N ILE A 5 -33.36 -15.61 -21.86
CA ILE A 5 -32.92 -16.87 -21.25
C ILE A 5 -33.26 -16.79 -19.74
N PRO A 6 -33.84 -17.85 -19.15
CA PRO A 6 -34.03 -17.90 -17.71
C PRO A 6 -32.65 -17.90 -17.01
N TRP A 7 -32.28 -16.76 -16.44
CA TRP A 7 -31.05 -16.58 -15.69
C TRP A 7 -31.34 -16.65 -14.20
N THR A 8 -30.64 -17.53 -13.48
CA THR A 8 -30.62 -17.53 -12.02
C THR A 8 -29.37 -16.78 -11.58
N LEU A 9 -29.55 -15.72 -10.78
CA LEU A 9 -28.41 -15.00 -10.22
C LEU A 9 -27.67 -15.93 -9.24
N ILE A 10 -26.40 -16.20 -9.52
CA ILE A 10 -25.52 -16.90 -8.57
C ILE A 10 -24.88 -15.84 -7.69
N ASP A 11 -25.06 -15.97 -6.38
CA ASP A 11 -24.42 -15.10 -5.40
C ASP A 11 -22.95 -15.48 -5.24
N PHE A 12 -22.08 -14.48 -5.14
CA PHE A 12 -20.64 -14.67 -4.95
C PHE A 12 -20.11 -13.65 -3.95
N TYR A 13 -18.99 -13.98 -3.31
CA TYR A 13 -18.35 -13.06 -2.37
C TYR A 13 -17.76 -11.87 -3.13
N ASP A 14 -18.28 -10.67 -2.86
CA ASP A 14 -17.76 -9.42 -3.41
C ASP A 14 -16.57 -8.92 -2.56
N ASN A 15 -15.37 -8.95 -3.15
CA ASN A 15 -14.14 -8.47 -2.51
C ASN A 15 -13.88 -6.98 -2.74
N GLN A 16 -14.76 -6.24 -3.43
CA GLN A 16 -14.64 -4.81 -3.65
C GLN A 16 -14.44 -3.99 -2.36
N PRO A 17 -15.08 -4.31 -1.22
CA PRO A 17 -14.81 -3.61 0.03
C PRO A 17 -13.35 -3.73 0.51
N CYS A 18 -12.71 -4.88 0.31
CA CYS A 18 -11.29 -5.08 0.63
C CYS A 18 -10.38 -4.29 -0.32
N ILE A 19 -10.71 -4.26 -1.62
CA ILE A 19 -9.98 -3.47 -2.62
C ILE A 19 -10.07 -1.98 -2.25
N ASN A 20 -11.26 -1.51 -1.90
CA ASN A 20 -11.48 -0.11 -1.50
C ASN A 20 -10.71 0.26 -0.23
N LEU A 21 -10.63 -0.64 0.76
CA LEU A 21 -9.82 -0.42 1.96
C LEU A 21 -8.34 -0.15 1.59
N ILE A 22 -7.81 -0.83 0.58
CA ILE A 22 -6.41 -0.76 0.19
C ILE A 22 -6.13 0.43 -0.75
N GLU A 23 -6.90 0.55 -1.83
CA GLU A 23 -6.57 1.41 -2.99
C GLU A 23 -7.39 2.70 -3.08
N ALA A 24 -8.52 2.81 -2.36
CA ALA A 24 -9.32 4.02 -2.44
C ALA A 24 -8.63 5.21 -1.76
N LYS A 25 -9.14 6.42 -2.02
CA LYS A 25 -8.76 7.61 -1.28
C LYS A 25 -9.02 7.41 0.21
N MET A 26 -8.08 7.83 1.07
CA MET A 26 -8.05 7.52 2.51
C MET A 26 -7.96 6.02 2.83
N GLY A 27 -7.56 5.19 1.86
CA GLY A 27 -7.23 3.77 2.07
C GLY A 27 -5.78 3.57 2.52
N ILE A 28 -5.38 2.32 2.72
CA ILE A 28 -4.07 1.97 3.29
C ILE A 28 -2.90 2.60 2.50
N LEU A 29 -2.92 2.50 1.17
CA LEU A 29 -1.83 2.98 0.31
C LEU A 29 -1.79 4.52 0.23
N ASP A 30 -2.95 5.17 0.13
CA ASP A 30 -3.03 6.64 0.10
C ASP A 30 -2.51 7.25 1.41
N LEU A 31 -2.87 6.66 2.56
CA LEU A 31 -2.37 7.08 3.87
C LEU A 31 -0.87 6.84 4.04
N LEU A 32 -0.33 5.79 3.41
CA LEU A 32 1.12 5.52 3.37
C LEU A 32 1.86 6.59 2.55
N ASP A 33 1.33 6.93 1.37
CA ASP A 33 1.90 7.97 0.51
C ASP A 33 1.90 9.35 1.18
N GLU A 34 0.81 9.68 1.88
CA GLU A 34 0.77 10.88 2.71
C GLU A 34 1.86 10.88 3.78
N GLU A 35 2.03 9.77 4.51
CA GLU A 35 3.02 9.70 5.58
C GLU A 35 4.46 9.75 5.03
N CYS A 36 4.70 9.17 3.85
CA CYS A 36 5.99 9.26 3.17
C CYS A 36 6.39 10.71 2.84
N LYS A 37 5.42 11.59 2.57
CA LYS A 37 5.62 13.02 2.28
C LYS A 37 5.82 13.87 3.54
N MET A 38 5.50 13.33 4.73
CA MET A 38 5.66 14.06 5.98
C MET A 38 7.15 14.20 6.35
N PRO A 39 7.65 15.40 6.71
CA PRO A 39 9.05 15.62 7.08
C PRO A 39 9.55 14.76 8.25
N LYS A 40 8.64 14.32 9.12
CA LYS A 40 8.90 13.45 10.28
C LYS A 40 7.99 12.22 10.29
N GLY A 41 7.54 11.78 9.11
CA GLY A 41 6.72 10.58 8.98
C GLY A 41 7.50 9.34 9.42
N THR A 42 6.84 8.48 10.20
CA THR A 42 7.39 7.23 10.74
C THR A 42 6.40 6.09 10.53
N ASP A 43 6.89 4.85 10.56
CA ASP A 43 6.01 3.67 10.52
C ASP A 43 5.01 3.65 11.69
N ASP A 44 5.41 4.16 12.86
CA ASP A 44 4.53 4.29 14.03
C ASP A 44 3.41 5.31 13.81
N SER A 45 3.74 6.49 13.30
CA SER A 45 2.73 7.53 13.03
C SER A 45 1.78 7.11 11.91
N TRP A 46 2.27 6.39 10.89
CA TRP A 46 1.44 5.75 9.89
C TRP A 46 0.50 4.70 10.50
N ALA A 47 1.02 3.79 11.34
CA ALA A 47 0.20 2.78 12.02
C ALA A 47 -0.91 3.42 12.85
N GLN A 48 -0.61 4.49 13.59
CA GLN A 48 -1.63 5.25 14.32
C GLN A 48 -2.66 5.89 13.40
N LYS A 49 -2.23 6.44 12.25
CA LYS A 49 -3.15 6.98 11.23
C LYS A 49 -4.11 5.89 10.73
N LEU A 50 -3.61 4.69 10.41
CA LEU A 50 -4.45 3.56 10.02
C LEU A 50 -5.48 3.18 11.10
N TYR A 51 -5.06 3.05 12.35
CA TYR A 51 -5.99 2.73 13.45
C TYR A 51 -7.06 3.79 13.63
N ASN A 52 -6.69 5.07 13.56
CA ASN A 52 -7.64 6.18 13.72
C ASN A 52 -8.66 6.21 12.58
N THR A 53 -8.26 5.87 11.35
CA THR A 53 -9.14 5.90 10.18
C THR A 53 -10.05 4.68 10.10
N HIS A 54 -9.53 3.47 10.32
CA HIS A 54 -10.21 2.23 9.93
C HIS A 54 -10.73 1.37 11.08
N LEU A 55 -10.11 1.42 12.27
CA LEU A 55 -10.38 0.45 13.35
C LEU A 55 -11.85 0.43 13.83
N LYS A 56 -12.58 1.54 13.66
CA LYS A 56 -13.99 1.67 14.07
C LYS A 56 -14.96 1.72 12.90
N THR A 57 -14.46 1.86 11.67
CA THR A 57 -15.25 2.18 10.48
C THR A 57 -15.27 1.05 9.46
N CYS A 58 -14.27 0.17 9.48
CA CYS A 58 -14.13 -0.94 8.54
C CYS A 58 -14.04 -2.27 9.29
N SER A 59 -14.95 -3.20 9.00
CA SER A 59 -14.92 -4.54 9.58
C SER A 59 -13.77 -5.41 9.07
N LEU A 60 -13.19 -5.06 7.92
CA LEU A 60 -12.08 -5.80 7.30
C LEU A 60 -10.71 -5.38 7.84
N PHE A 61 -10.66 -4.43 8.77
CA PHE A 61 -9.42 -3.91 9.34
C PHE A 61 -9.40 -4.14 10.86
N GLU A 62 -8.37 -4.80 11.35
CA GLU A 62 -8.19 -5.05 12.78
C GLU A 62 -6.81 -4.63 13.28
N LYS A 63 -6.73 -4.43 14.59
CA LYS A 63 -5.47 -4.21 15.31
C LYS A 63 -5.14 -5.45 16.14
N PRO A 64 -3.95 -6.06 15.99
CA PRO A 64 -3.50 -7.15 16.84
C PRO A 64 -3.49 -6.73 18.32
N ARG A 65 -3.94 -7.62 19.19
CA ARG A 65 -4.07 -7.33 20.64
C ARG A 65 -2.74 -6.99 21.32
N MET A 66 -1.64 -7.60 20.86
CA MET A 66 -0.33 -7.52 21.49
C MET A 66 0.67 -6.64 20.74
N SER A 67 0.26 -6.03 19.61
CA SER A 67 1.14 -5.17 18.81
C SER A 67 0.54 -3.80 18.59
N ASN A 68 1.39 -2.78 18.67
CA ASN A 68 1.05 -1.42 18.26
C ASN A 68 1.62 -1.06 16.88
N ARG A 69 2.37 -1.98 16.26
CA ARG A 69 3.11 -1.77 15.00
C ARG A 69 2.70 -2.79 13.93
N ALA A 70 1.45 -3.24 13.98
CA ALA A 70 0.93 -4.18 13.00
C ALA A 70 -0.57 -3.99 12.80
N PHE A 71 -1.07 -4.34 11.64
CA PHE A 71 -2.50 -4.32 11.31
C PHE A 71 -2.90 -5.59 10.60
N ILE A 72 -4.18 -5.94 10.66
CA ILE A 72 -4.73 -7.14 10.02
C ILE A 72 -5.73 -6.70 8.97
N ILE A 73 -5.65 -7.31 7.78
CA ILE A 73 -6.66 -7.19 6.73
C ILE A 73 -7.36 -8.54 6.55
N GLU A 74 -8.68 -8.53 6.55
CA GLU A 74 -9.50 -9.69 6.18
C GLU A 74 -9.61 -9.76 4.65
N HIS A 75 -8.75 -10.58 4.04
CA HIS A 75 -8.81 -10.87 2.61
C HIS A 75 -9.84 -11.98 2.34
N PHE A 76 -10.20 -12.16 1.07
CA PHE A 76 -11.12 -13.22 0.65
C PHE A 76 -10.66 -14.64 1.04
N ALA A 77 -9.34 -14.84 1.18
CA ALA A 77 -8.73 -16.14 1.48
C ALA A 77 -8.53 -16.36 2.99
N ASP A 78 -8.02 -15.34 3.69
CA ASP A 78 -7.77 -15.39 5.14
C ASP A 78 -7.45 -13.99 5.69
N LYS A 79 -7.37 -13.88 7.02
CA LYS A 79 -6.83 -12.72 7.73
C LYS A 79 -5.31 -12.73 7.69
N VAL A 80 -4.72 -11.62 7.26
CA VAL A 80 -3.26 -11.47 7.16
C VAL A 80 -2.80 -10.32 8.05
N GLU A 81 -1.86 -10.59 8.95
CA GLU A 81 -1.19 -9.59 9.77
C GLU A 81 0.04 -9.03 9.05
N TYR A 82 0.14 -7.69 8.98
CA TYR A 82 1.25 -6.95 8.40
C TYR A 82 1.98 -6.17 9.48
N GLN A 83 3.30 -6.33 9.57
CA GLN A 83 4.15 -5.50 10.43
C GLN A 83 4.42 -4.16 9.74
N CYS A 84 4.22 -3.04 10.41
CA CYS A 84 4.42 -1.70 9.85
C CYS A 84 5.89 -1.36 9.62
N ASP A 85 6.83 -2.07 10.24
CA ASP A 85 8.26 -1.75 10.17
C ASP A 85 8.78 -1.73 8.72
N ALA A 86 9.49 -0.65 8.38
CA ALA A 86 10.10 -0.38 7.09
C ALA A 86 9.12 -0.18 5.91
N PHE A 87 7.83 0.02 6.16
CA PHE A 87 6.88 0.35 5.08
C PHE A 87 7.20 1.68 4.44
N LEU A 88 7.48 2.73 5.22
CA LEU A 88 7.82 4.05 4.67
C LEU A 88 9.14 4.01 3.88
N GLU A 89 10.14 3.29 4.38
CA GLU A 89 11.43 3.15 3.68
C GLU A 89 11.25 2.47 2.32
N LYS A 90 10.51 1.35 2.29
CA LYS A 90 10.25 0.59 1.06
C LYS A 90 9.39 1.37 0.07
N ASN A 91 8.45 2.19 0.55
CA ASN A 91 7.54 2.95 -0.30
C ASN A 91 8.15 4.27 -0.82
N LYS A 92 9.11 4.86 -0.11
CA LYS A 92 9.73 6.13 -0.52
C LYS A 92 10.51 6.04 -1.83
N ASP A 93 10.87 4.84 -2.28
CA ASP A 93 11.67 4.57 -3.50
C ASP A 93 12.85 5.56 -3.66
N THR A 94 13.44 5.96 -2.52
CA THR A 94 14.48 6.98 -2.51
C THR A 94 15.79 6.33 -2.88
N VAL A 95 16.24 6.59 -4.11
CA VAL A 95 17.60 6.23 -4.52
C VAL A 95 18.58 7.21 -3.90
N ASN A 96 19.64 6.68 -3.29
CA ASN A 96 20.67 7.46 -2.64
C ASN A 96 21.32 8.44 -3.64
N GLN A 97 21.25 9.74 -3.35
CA GLN A 97 21.69 10.78 -4.28
C GLN A 97 23.20 10.72 -4.59
N ASP A 98 24.02 10.23 -3.66
CA ASP A 98 25.46 10.04 -3.91
C ASP A 98 25.68 8.87 -4.87
N GLN A 99 24.91 7.78 -4.76
CA GLN A 99 24.91 6.70 -5.73
C GLN A 99 24.46 7.20 -7.11
N VAL A 100 23.43 8.04 -7.19
CA VAL A 100 23.00 8.70 -8.43
C VAL A 100 24.13 9.56 -9.00
N ASN A 101 24.82 10.34 -8.17
CA ASN A 101 25.90 11.22 -8.60
C ASN A 101 27.13 10.43 -9.10
N VAL A 102 27.48 9.33 -8.43
CA VAL A 102 28.53 8.40 -8.88
C VAL A 102 28.15 7.75 -10.21
N LEU A 103 26.91 7.28 -10.36
CA LEU A 103 26.41 6.73 -11.62
C LEU A 103 26.42 7.79 -12.72
N LYS A 104 26.02 9.04 -12.44
CA LYS A 104 26.11 10.19 -13.37
C LYS A 104 27.55 10.55 -13.73
N ALA A 105 28.53 10.34 -12.85
CA ALA A 105 29.95 10.60 -13.11
C ALA A 105 30.69 9.45 -13.85
N SER A 106 30.13 8.24 -13.87
CA SER A 106 30.73 7.07 -14.54
C SER A 106 30.92 7.26 -16.06
N LYS A 107 32.00 6.75 -16.66
CA LYS A 107 32.29 6.90 -18.11
C LYS A 107 31.74 5.76 -18.98
N VAL A 108 30.97 4.84 -18.41
CA VAL A 108 30.42 3.67 -19.12
C VAL A 108 29.28 4.10 -20.06
N ARG A 109 29.35 3.67 -21.33
CA ARG A 109 28.56 4.17 -22.47
C ARG A 109 27.06 3.78 -22.45
N SER A 110 26.64 2.86 -21.59
CA SER A 110 25.25 2.35 -21.50
C SER A 110 24.28 3.28 -20.75
N LYS A 111 24.58 4.58 -20.70
CA LYS A 111 23.80 5.59 -19.98
C LYS A 111 22.60 6.03 -20.79
N GLY A 112 21.43 5.55 -20.37
CA GLY A 112 20.14 6.03 -20.84
C GLY A 112 19.03 5.06 -20.47
N THR A 113 19.27 3.76 -20.64
CA THR A 113 18.19 2.78 -20.56
C THR A 113 17.82 2.38 -19.12
N LEU A 114 18.77 2.19 -18.21
CA LEU A 114 18.46 1.67 -16.87
C LEU A 114 17.74 2.68 -15.97
N LEU A 115 18.18 3.95 -15.96
CA LEU A 115 17.51 4.99 -15.17
C LEU A 115 16.18 5.43 -15.81
N HIS A 116 16.02 5.33 -17.12
CA HIS A 116 14.72 5.63 -17.74
C HIS A 116 13.72 4.50 -17.47
N TYR A 117 14.15 3.22 -17.46
CA TYR A 117 13.25 2.08 -17.22
C TYR A 117 12.78 1.92 -15.78
N ILE A 118 13.51 2.42 -14.79
CA ILE A 118 13.11 2.33 -13.37
C ILE A 118 12.14 3.45 -12.99
N TYR A 119 12.10 4.54 -13.77
CA TYR A 119 11.33 5.76 -13.47
C TYR A 119 10.32 6.14 -14.56
N SER A 120 9.92 5.20 -15.44
CA SER A 120 8.82 5.36 -16.42
C SER A 120 7.59 4.56 -15.98
#